data_AF-A0A5D0ISK4-F1
#
_entry.id   AF-A0A5D0ISK4-F1
#
_cell.length_a   1.000
_cell.length_b   1.000
_cell.length_c   1.000
_cell.angle_alpha   90.00
_cell.angle_beta   90.00
_cell.angle_gamma   90.00
#
_symmetry.space_group_name_H-M   'P 1'
#
loop_
_entity.id
_entity.type
_entity.pdbx_description
1 polymer ?
#
loop_
_entity_poly.entity_id
_entity_poly.type
_entity_poly.pdbx_seq_one_letter_code
_entity_poly.pdbx_strand_id
1 'polypeptide(L)'
;NGITHTYNKLILATGSRAFIPKDVQIDLPGRFTMRNKIDADKFKAYLDATGLPPEEQHVAIVGGGLLGLELAAALKHKNVKITIIQRASRLMERQLDKVSSKLLALDVQERGIQIYFDNEVSTVFDDDDTGELSISLKSGKIFTANAIVYAIGTRPNIEIAKENGIKCGRGVIVNQHMQSSNPNIFAIGEIAEFNNQLFGITSA
;
A
#
# COMPACT_ATOMS: atom_id res chain seq x y z
N ASN A 1 -0.14 -1.70 28.48
CA ASN A 1 -0.26 -2.49 29.73
C ASN A 1 0.16 -1.70 30.99
N GLY A 2 0.51 -0.41 30.88
CA GLY A 2 0.88 0.42 32.05
C GLY A 2 2.29 0.16 32.60
N ILE A 3 3.09 -0.70 31.97
CA ILE A 3 4.44 -1.02 32.43
C ILE A 3 5.42 0.02 31.89
N THR A 4 6.29 0.53 32.78
CA THR A 4 7.34 1.49 32.44
C THR A 4 8.69 0.77 32.41
N HIS A 5 9.50 1.05 31.39
CA HIS A 5 10.85 0.52 31.25
C HIS A 5 11.85 1.67 31.15
N THR A 6 13.00 1.52 31.80
CA THR A 6 14.14 2.43 31.66
C THR A 6 15.10 1.87 30.61
N TYR A 7 15.86 2.75 29.96
CA TYR A 7 16.84 2.37 28.95
C TYR A 7 18.08 3.26 29.04
N ASN A 8 19.25 2.71 28.74
CA ASN A 8 20.44 3.51 28.47
C ASN A 8 20.51 3.92 26.99
N LYS A 9 20.06 3.03 26.11
CA LYS A 9 19.94 3.23 24.67
C LYS A 9 18.59 2.69 24.19
N LEU A 10 17.95 3.41 23.26
CA LEU A 10 16.69 3.03 22.64
C LEU A 10 16.85 3.02 21.12
N ILE A 11 16.36 1.97 20.47
CA ILE A 11 16.33 1.86 19.01
C ILE A 11 14.87 1.90 18.55
N LEU A 12 14.53 2.90 17.74
CA LEU A 12 13.25 3.03 17.08
C LEU A 12 13.27 2.22 15.79
N ALA A 13 12.50 1.13 15.76
CA ALA A 13 12.36 0.24 14.61
C ALA A 13 10.88 0.03 14.26
N THR A 14 10.05 1.06 14.41
CA THR A 14 8.59 0.97 14.22
C THR A 14 8.16 0.93 12.76
N GLY A 15 9.09 1.08 11.81
CA GLY A 15 8.83 0.97 10.37
C GLY A 15 7.84 2.00 9.82
N SER A 16 7.08 1.61 8.80
CA SER A 16 5.99 2.39 8.22
C SER A 16 4.65 1.63 8.21
N ARG A 17 3.58 2.37 7.96
CA ARG A 17 2.22 1.86 7.69
C ARG A 17 1.78 2.24 6.28
N ALA A 18 0.75 1.58 5.76
CA ALA A 18 0.16 1.93 4.46
C ALA A 18 -0.29 3.40 4.45
N PHE A 19 -0.05 4.09 3.34
CA PHE A 19 -0.58 5.43 3.13
C PHE A 19 -2.01 5.33 2.62
N ILE A 20 -2.92 6.03 3.29
CA ILE A 20 -4.35 6.08 2.97
C ILE A 20 -4.73 7.56 2.77
N PRO A 21 -5.32 7.94 1.61
CA PRO A 21 -5.85 9.29 1.41
C PRO A 21 -6.99 9.58 2.37
N LYS A 22 -7.17 10.85 2.77
CA LYS A 22 -8.14 11.23 3.82
C LYS A 22 -9.59 10.94 3.46
N ASP A 23 -9.89 10.91 2.17
CA ASP A 23 -11.19 10.69 1.56
C ASP A 23 -11.53 9.20 1.39
N VAL A 24 -10.58 8.29 1.61
CA VAL A 24 -10.80 6.85 1.54
C VAL A 24 -11.42 6.33 2.84
N GLN A 25 -12.61 5.78 2.75
CA GLN A 25 -13.34 5.15 3.86
C GLN A 25 -12.83 3.73 4.13
N ILE A 26 -11.55 3.62 4.53
CA ILE A 26 -10.85 2.33 4.65
C ILE A 26 -11.47 1.36 5.67
N ASP A 27 -12.20 1.88 6.64
CA ASP A 27 -12.81 1.09 7.72
C ASP A 27 -14.11 0.39 7.30
N LEU A 28 -14.67 0.73 6.12
CA LEU A 28 -15.84 0.04 5.56
C LEU A 28 -15.45 -1.34 4.97
N PRO A 29 -16.36 -2.33 4.97
CA PRO A 29 -16.11 -3.65 4.41
C PRO A 29 -15.59 -3.62 2.96
N GLY A 30 -14.83 -4.62 2.54
CA GLY A 30 -14.33 -4.72 1.15
C GLY A 30 -13.18 -3.79 0.79
N ARG A 31 -12.76 -2.89 1.67
CA ARG A 31 -11.68 -1.93 1.43
C ARG A 31 -10.47 -2.29 2.29
N PHE A 32 -9.32 -2.45 1.66
CA PHE A 32 -8.12 -2.99 2.33
C PHE A 32 -6.87 -2.19 2.00
N THR A 33 -5.89 -2.31 2.89
CA THR A 33 -4.47 -2.09 2.59
C THR A 33 -3.72 -3.40 2.74
N MET A 34 -2.45 -3.45 2.34
CA MET A 34 -1.61 -4.63 2.52
C MET A 34 -0.25 -4.24 3.10
N ARG A 35 -0.01 -4.49 4.39
CA ARG A 35 1.25 -4.15 5.04
C ARG A 35 1.80 -5.26 5.92
N ASN A 36 0.95 -5.95 6.65
CA ASN A 36 1.33 -7.01 7.57
C ASN A 36 0.49 -8.28 7.33
N LYS A 37 0.84 -9.37 8.02
CA LYS A 37 0.13 -10.65 7.91
C LYS A 37 -1.36 -10.54 8.24
N ILE A 38 -1.72 -9.75 9.24
CA ILE A 38 -3.12 -9.58 9.67
C ILE A 38 -3.94 -8.94 8.54
N ASP A 39 -3.37 -7.99 7.79
CA ASP A 39 -4.04 -7.41 6.62
C ASP A 39 -4.33 -8.49 5.56
N ALA A 40 -3.34 -9.34 5.28
CA ALA A 40 -3.47 -10.44 4.33
C ALA A 40 -4.50 -11.48 4.78
N ASP A 41 -4.49 -11.85 6.07
CA ASP A 41 -5.45 -12.79 6.65
C ASP A 41 -6.88 -12.23 6.56
N LYS A 42 -7.08 -10.96 6.90
CA LYS A 42 -8.39 -10.27 6.84
C LYS A 42 -8.90 -10.20 5.40
N PHE A 43 -8.04 -9.81 4.46
CA PHE A 43 -8.39 -9.74 3.05
C PHE A 43 -8.79 -11.11 2.50
N LYS A 44 -8.00 -12.14 2.81
CA LYS A 44 -8.30 -13.52 2.42
C LYS A 44 -9.64 -13.98 3.01
N ALA A 45 -9.83 -13.81 4.32
CA ALA A 45 -11.06 -14.22 5.00
C ALA A 45 -12.29 -13.49 4.44
N TYR A 46 -12.15 -12.22 4.08
CA TYR A 46 -13.22 -11.46 3.44
C TYR A 46 -13.59 -12.04 2.07
N LEU A 47 -12.61 -12.32 1.21
CA LEU A 47 -12.87 -12.96 -0.09
C LEU A 47 -13.48 -14.36 0.07
N ASP A 48 -12.98 -15.17 1.01
CA ASP A 48 -13.52 -16.50 1.29
C ASP A 48 -14.99 -16.41 1.78
N ALA A 49 -15.33 -15.37 2.57
CA ALA A 49 -16.67 -15.15 3.08
C ALA A 49 -17.69 -14.71 2.00
N THR A 50 -17.24 -14.28 0.81
CA THR A 50 -18.16 -14.02 -0.31
C THR A 50 -18.85 -15.29 -0.80
N GLY A 51 -18.27 -16.47 -0.53
CA GLY A 51 -18.77 -17.75 -1.04
C GLY A 51 -18.58 -17.95 -2.54
N LEU A 52 -18.04 -16.95 -3.26
CA LEU A 52 -17.78 -17.01 -4.69
C LEU A 52 -16.51 -17.84 -4.98
N PRO A 53 -16.52 -18.67 -6.04
CA PRO A 53 -15.29 -19.28 -6.50
C PRO A 53 -14.30 -18.20 -7.00
N PRO A 54 -12.98 -18.42 -6.86
CA PRO A 54 -11.98 -17.40 -7.20
C PRO A 54 -12.11 -16.77 -8.58
N GLU A 55 -12.46 -17.54 -9.61
CA GLU A 55 -12.66 -17.09 -10.99
C GLU A 55 -13.85 -16.12 -11.19
N GLU A 56 -14.80 -16.10 -10.26
CA GLU A 56 -15.92 -15.16 -10.24
C GLU A 56 -15.62 -13.93 -9.37
N GLN A 57 -14.54 -13.96 -8.59
CA GLN A 57 -14.13 -12.81 -7.78
C GLN A 57 -13.39 -11.77 -8.63
N HIS A 58 -13.64 -10.49 -8.33
CA HIS A 58 -12.98 -9.34 -8.91
C HIS A 58 -12.38 -8.45 -7.81
N VAL A 59 -11.06 -8.26 -7.86
CA VAL A 59 -10.32 -7.36 -6.97
C VAL A 59 -9.78 -6.16 -7.74
N ALA A 60 -10.08 -4.96 -7.25
CA ALA A 60 -9.46 -3.72 -7.68
C ALA A 60 -8.20 -3.44 -6.86
N ILE A 61 -7.10 -3.09 -7.50
CA ILE A 61 -5.83 -2.74 -6.86
C ILE A 61 -5.46 -1.32 -7.26
N VAL A 62 -5.37 -0.42 -6.28
CA VAL A 62 -4.97 0.97 -6.50
C VAL A 62 -3.45 1.07 -6.29
N GLY A 63 -2.72 1.39 -7.35
CA GLY A 63 -1.26 1.49 -7.36
C GLY A 63 -0.58 0.33 -8.09
N GLY A 64 0.05 0.63 -9.22
CA GLY A 64 0.85 -0.29 -10.04
C GLY A 64 2.34 -0.31 -9.66
N GLY A 65 2.65 -0.18 -8.37
CA GLY A 65 3.99 -0.38 -7.81
C GLY A 65 4.27 -1.85 -7.47
N LEU A 66 5.42 -2.13 -6.86
CA LEU A 66 5.85 -3.51 -6.56
C LEU A 66 4.77 -4.32 -5.81
N LEU A 67 4.31 -3.82 -4.66
CA LEU A 67 3.31 -4.50 -3.83
C LEU A 67 2.00 -4.78 -4.59
N GLY A 68 1.51 -3.80 -5.36
CA GLY A 68 0.27 -3.95 -6.12
C GLY A 68 0.40 -5.03 -7.19
N LEU A 69 1.55 -5.13 -7.84
CA LEU A 69 1.83 -6.14 -8.86
C LEU A 69 2.08 -7.54 -8.25
N GLU A 70 2.78 -7.63 -7.12
CA GLU A 70 2.95 -8.90 -6.40
C GLU A 70 1.60 -9.44 -5.92
N LEU A 71 0.73 -8.57 -5.40
CA LEU A 71 -0.64 -8.93 -5.02
C LEU A 71 -1.45 -9.38 -6.24
N ALA A 72 -1.37 -8.64 -7.36
CA ALA A 72 -2.05 -9.03 -8.60
C ALA A 72 -1.57 -10.40 -9.08
N ALA A 73 -0.26 -10.67 -9.07
CA ALA A 73 0.29 -11.97 -9.43
C ALA A 73 -0.22 -13.09 -8.50
N ALA A 74 -0.18 -12.88 -7.18
CA ALA A 74 -0.65 -13.85 -6.20
C ALA A 74 -2.15 -14.18 -6.34
N LEU A 75 -2.98 -13.18 -6.62
CA LEU A 75 -4.41 -13.36 -6.89
C LEU A 75 -4.66 -14.03 -8.25
N LYS A 76 -3.86 -13.69 -9.26
CA LYS A 76 -3.97 -14.29 -10.60
C LYS A 76 -3.64 -15.78 -10.59
N HIS A 77 -2.72 -16.22 -9.74
CA HIS A 77 -2.47 -17.66 -9.50
C HIS A 77 -3.71 -18.43 -9.00
N LYS A 78 -4.70 -17.72 -8.45
CA LYS A 78 -6.00 -18.27 -8.06
C LYS A 78 -7.11 -17.98 -9.08
N ASN A 79 -6.79 -17.48 -10.27
CA ASN A 79 -7.75 -17.08 -11.31
C ASN A 79 -8.67 -15.90 -10.97
N VAL A 80 -8.40 -15.15 -9.90
CA VAL A 80 -9.17 -13.93 -9.57
C VAL A 80 -9.06 -12.89 -10.68
N LYS A 81 -10.17 -12.26 -11.04
CA LYS A 81 -10.20 -11.13 -11.97
C LYS A 81 -9.62 -9.90 -11.29
N ILE A 82 -8.73 -9.19 -11.98
CA ILE A 82 -7.98 -8.07 -11.38
C ILE A 82 -8.08 -6.84 -12.27
N THR A 83 -8.35 -5.70 -11.64
CA THR A 83 -8.17 -4.37 -12.23
C THR A 83 -7.12 -3.60 -11.45
N ILE A 84 -6.07 -3.12 -12.11
CA ILE A 84 -5.08 -2.20 -11.54
C ILE A 84 -5.43 -0.78 -11.97
N ILE A 85 -5.52 0.14 -11.00
CA ILE A 85 -5.71 1.58 -11.21
C ILE A 85 -4.38 2.25 -10.90
N GLN A 86 -3.77 2.87 -11.90
CA GLN A 86 -2.47 3.51 -11.78
C GLN A 86 -2.55 4.97 -12.19
N ARG A 87 -2.17 5.86 -11.25
CA ARG A 87 -2.22 7.31 -11.47
C ARG A 87 -1.23 7.79 -12.53
N ALA A 88 -0.07 7.15 -12.63
CA ALA A 88 0.92 7.49 -13.64
C ALA A 88 0.59 6.82 -14.99
N SER A 89 1.23 7.28 -16.05
CA SER A 89 1.10 6.70 -17.39
C SER A 89 1.83 5.35 -17.56
N ARG A 90 2.40 4.79 -16.49
CA ARG A 90 3.25 3.59 -16.50
C ARG A 90 3.31 2.90 -15.14
N LEU A 91 3.59 1.59 -15.15
CA LEU A 91 3.83 0.78 -13.94
C LEU A 91 5.24 1.01 -13.39
N MET A 92 5.41 0.83 -12.07
CA MET A 92 6.68 0.96 -11.37
C MET A 92 7.46 2.22 -11.77
N GLU A 93 6.77 3.35 -11.89
CA GLU A 93 7.30 4.59 -12.48
C GLU A 93 8.46 5.21 -11.72
N ARG A 94 8.67 4.75 -10.49
CA ARG A 94 9.79 5.16 -9.64
C ARG A 94 11.00 4.25 -9.80
N GLN A 95 10.81 2.97 -10.16
CA GLN A 95 11.86 1.94 -10.20
C GLN A 95 12.34 1.60 -11.61
N LEU A 96 11.46 1.71 -12.61
CA LEU A 96 11.75 1.29 -13.98
C LEU A 96 11.89 2.49 -14.92
N ASP A 97 12.58 2.30 -16.04
CA ASP A 97 12.55 3.23 -17.16
C ASP A 97 11.29 2.99 -18.04
N LYS A 98 11.08 3.84 -19.04
CA LYS A 98 9.87 3.77 -19.88
C LYS A 98 9.77 2.45 -20.66
N VAL A 99 10.90 1.92 -21.13
CA VAL A 99 10.94 0.69 -21.95
C VAL A 99 10.58 -0.50 -21.07
N SER A 100 11.21 -0.62 -19.91
CA SER A 100 10.97 -1.71 -18.95
C SER A 100 9.54 -1.66 -18.39
N SER A 101 9.03 -0.46 -18.06
CA SER A 101 7.62 -0.30 -17.65
C SER A 101 6.64 -0.75 -18.73
N LYS A 102 6.95 -0.50 -20.02
CA LYS A 102 6.09 -0.91 -21.13
C LYS A 102 6.10 -2.43 -21.31
N LEU A 103 7.28 -3.06 -21.26
CA LEU A 103 7.40 -4.52 -21.33
C LEU A 103 6.64 -5.20 -20.18
N LEU A 104 6.77 -4.66 -18.96
CA LEU A 104 6.03 -5.14 -17.80
C LEU A 104 4.51 -4.97 -17.98
N ALA A 105 4.04 -3.84 -18.50
CA ALA A 105 2.62 -3.63 -18.75
C ALA A 105 2.05 -4.64 -19.76
N LEU A 106 2.81 -4.96 -20.82
CA LEU A 106 2.42 -6.00 -21.79
C LEU A 106 2.31 -7.38 -21.12
N ASP A 107 3.30 -7.81 -20.34
CA ASP A 107 3.25 -9.09 -19.61
C ASP A 107 2.06 -9.15 -18.64
N VAL A 108 1.80 -8.07 -17.90
CA VAL A 108 0.65 -7.99 -16.98
C VAL A 108 -0.68 -8.10 -17.75
N GLN A 109 -0.79 -7.43 -18.90
CA GLN A 109 -1.99 -7.49 -19.74
C GLN A 109 -2.17 -8.85 -20.42
N GLU A 110 -1.11 -9.52 -20.86
CA GLU A 110 -1.14 -10.88 -21.41
C GLU A 110 -1.64 -11.90 -20.39
N ARG A 111 -1.42 -11.66 -19.10
CA ARG A 111 -2.02 -12.45 -18.00
C ARG A 111 -3.51 -12.12 -17.77
N GLY A 112 -4.11 -11.29 -18.61
CA GLY A 112 -5.52 -10.89 -18.51
C GLY A 112 -5.81 -9.97 -17.33
N ILE A 113 -4.82 -9.21 -16.84
CA ILE A 113 -5.02 -8.21 -15.80
C ILE A 113 -5.35 -6.87 -16.48
N GLN A 114 -6.51 -6.30 -16.15
CA GLN A 114 -6.90 -5.00 -16.68
C GLN A 114 -6.09 -3.90 -15.99
N ILE A 115 -5.61 -2.92 -16.77
CA ILE A 115 -4.90 -1.75 -16.23
C ILE A 115 -5.59 -0.48 -16.71
N TYR A 116 -5.79 0.48 -15.81
CA TYR A 116 -6.17 1.85 -16.11
C TYR A 116 -5.02 2.77 -15.70
N PHE A 117 -4.24 3.21 -16.70
CA PHE A 117 -3.23 4.25 -16.54
C PHE A 117 -3.85 5.64 -16.50
N ASP A 118 -3.08 6.61 -16.02
CA ASP A 118 -3.47 8.03 -15.94
C ASP A 118 -4.83 8.23 -15.23
N ASN A 119 -5.09 7.38 -14.23
CA ASN A 119 -6.40 7.32 -13.59
C ASN A 119 -6.31 7.11 -12.09
N GLU A 120 -7.34 7.59 -11.39
CA GLU A 120 -7.46 7.52 -9.94
C GLU A 120 -8.88 7.11 -9.59
N VAL A 121 -9.03 6.42 -8.46
CA VAL A 121 -10.34 6.17 -7.86
C VAL A 121 -10.93 7.51 -7.43
N SER A 122 -12.21 7.71 -7.77
CA SER A 122 -13.00 8.87 -7.39
C SER A 122 -13.92 8.55 -6.22
N THR A 123 -14.75 7.51 -6.35
CA THR A 123 -15.63 7.05 -5.26
C THR A 123 -15.70 5.54 -5.21
N VAL A 124 -16.00 5.01 -4.02
CA VAL A 124 -16.27 3.59 -3.78
C VAL A 124 -17.53 3.47 -2.93
N PHE A 125 -18.62 3.04 -3.55
CA PHE A 125 -19.90 2.82 -2.87
C PHE A 125 -20.18 1.33 -2.76
N ASP A 126 -20.98 0.96 -1.76
CA ASP A 126 -21.56 -0.37 -1.69
C ASP A 126 -22.73 -0.42 -2.67
N ASP A 127 -22.78 -1.48 -3.48
CA ASP A 127 -23.89 -1.75 -4.39
C ASP A 127 -24.89 -2.65 -3.66
N ASP A 128 -26.01 -2.07 -3.23
CA ASP A 128 -27.02 -2.76 -2.41
C ASP A 128 -27.68 -3.94 -3.14
N ASP A 129 -27.67 -3.95 -4.48
CA ASP A 129 -28.31 -5.00 -5.29
C ASP A 129 -27.40 -6.22 -5.45
N THR A 130 -26.09 -6.01 -5.53
CA THR A 130 -25.10 -7.08 -5.80
C THR A 130 -24.27 -7.47 -4.59
N GLY A 131 -24.20 -6.62 -3.56
CA GLY A 131 -23.26 -6.75 -2.45
C GLY A 131 -21.80 -6.49 -2.82
N GLU A 132 -21.53 -6.05 -4.06
CA GLU A 132 -20.20 -5.66 -4.53
C GLU A 132 -19.91 -4.18 -4.25
N LEU A 133 -18.67 -3.76 -4.53
CA LEU A 133 -18.27 -2.36 -4.50
C LEU A 133 -18.45 -1.76 -5.90
N SER A 134 -19.20 -0.68 -6.01
CA SER A 134 -19.24 0.16 -7.20
C SER A 134 -18.10 1.19 -7.16
N ILE A 135 -17.12 1.04 -8.05
CA ILE A 135 -15.90 1.86 -8.10
C ILE A 135 -15.99 2.80 -9.30
N SER A 136 -15.98 4.11 -9.03
CA SER A 136 -15.88 5.14 -10.05
C SER A 136 -14.45 5.67 -10.14
N LEU A 137 -13.98 5.90 -11.36
CA LEU A 137 -12.68 6.51 -11.64
C LEU A 137 -12.86 7.96 -12.05
N LYS A 138 -11.83 8.80 -11.85
CA LYS A 138 -11.86 10.22 -12.26
C LYS A 138 -12.07 10.42 -13.76
N SER A 139 -11.76 9.42 -14.58
CA SER A 139 -12.08 9.43 -16.01
C SER A 139 -13.57 9.26 -16.33
N GLY A 140 -14.43 9.04 -15.33
CA GLY A 140 -15.85 8.71 -15.50
C GLY A 140 -16.14 7.22 -15.73
N LYS A 141 -15.12 6.37 -15.73
CA LYS A 141 -15.32 4.91 -15.86
C LYS A 141 -15.85 4.33 -14.55
N ILE A 142 -16.82 3.43 -14.64
CA ILE A 142 -17.42 2.74 -13.49
C ILE A 142 -17.34 1.23 -13.72
N PHE A 143 -17.05 0.47 -12.67
CA PHE A 143 -17.10 -0.99 -12.67
C PHE A 143 -17.32 -1.50 -11.24
N THR A 144 -17.82 -2.73 -11.11
CA THR A 144 -17.98 -3.38 -9.81
C THR A 144 -16.79 -4.28 -9.47
N ALA A 145 -16.54 -4.52 -8.18
CA ALA A 145 -15.54 -5.46 -7.68
C ALA A 145 -15.93 -5.94 -6.28
N ASN A 146 -15.58 -7.16 -5.90
CA ASN A 146 -15.85 -7.67 -4.55
C ASN A 146 -14.96 -6.99 -3.50
N ALA A 147 -13.75 -6.59 -3.86
CA ALA A 147 -12.84 -5.90 -2.94
C ALA A 147 -11.93 -4.89 -3.66
N ILE A 148 -11.46 -3.90 -2.90
CA ILE A 148 -10.45 -2.93 -3.33
C ILE A 148 -9.27 -2.90 -2.36
N VAL A 149 -8.05 -2.94 -2.90
CA VAL A 149 -6.81 -2.87 -2.12
C VAL A 149 -5.99 -1.64 -2.51
N TYR A 150 -5.71 -0.77 -1.54
CA TYR A 150 -4.89 0.42 -1.71
C TYR A 150 -3.41 0.10 -1.46
N ALA A 151 -2.62 0.06 -2.53
CA ALA A 151 -1.18 -0.22 -2.56
C ALA A 151 -0.39 1.01 -3.05
N ILE A 152 -0.71 2.19 -2.55
CA ILE A 152 -0.23 3.50 -3.04
C ILE A 152 0.94 4.10 -2.23
N GLY A 153 1.72 3.25 -1.57
CA GLY A 153 2.90 3.64 -0.79
C GLY A 153 2.68 3.59 0.72
N THR A 154 3.68 4.04 1.46
CA THR A 154 3.72 3.95 2.93
C THR A 154 4.10 5.28 3.58
N ARG A 155 3.86 5.37 4.89
CA ARG A 155 4.21 6.51 5.74
C ARG A 155 4.94 6.03 6.99
N PRO A 156 6.16 6.53 7.27
CA PRO A 156 6.90 6.22 8.50
C PRO A 156 6.11 6.48 9.79
N ASN A 157 6.31 5.61 10.79
CA ASN A 157 5.62 5.62 12.08
C ASN A 157 6.32 6.53 13.11
N ILE A 158 6.35 7.84 12.85
CA ILE A 158 7.17 8.82 13.58
C ILE A 158 6.49 9.48 14.80
N GLU A 159 5.23 9.16 15.09
CA GLU A 159 4.42 9.87 16.10
C GLU A 159 5.12 9.88 17.47
N ILE A 160 5.52 8.71 17.96
CA ILE A 160 6.19 8.55 19.25
C ILE A 160 7.47 9.39 19.32
N ALA A 161 8.26 9.41 18.25
CA ALA A 161 9.51 10.17 18.21
C ALA A 161 9.22 11.69 18.23
N LYS A 162 8.28 12.13 17.40
CA LYS A 162 7.90 13.53 17.25
C LYS A 162 7.29 14.10 18.53
N GLU A 163 6.39 13.36 19.17
CA GLU A 163 5.75 13.74 20.44
C GLU A 163 6.76 13.86 21.58
N ASN A 164 7.90 13.16 21.50
CA ASN A 164 8.97 13.19 22.50
C ASN A 164 10.17 14.08 22.08
N GLY A 165 9.95 15.04 21.17
CA GLY A 165 10.95 16.06 20.81
C GLY A 165 12.12 15.57 19.96
N ILE A 166 12.04 14.36 19.39
CA ILE A 166 13.03 13.88 18.42
C ILE A 166 12.79 14.57 17.07
N LYS A 167 13.86 15.09 16.46
CA LYS A 167 13.77 15.75 15.15
C LYS A 167 13.30 14.76 14.09
N CYS A 168 12.20 15.10 13.42
CA CYS A 168 11.59 14.30 12.37
C CYS A 168 11.32 15.15 11.13
N GLY A 169 11.48 14.55 9.95
CA GLY A 169 11.02 15.05 8.65
C GLY A 169 9.90 14.16 8.13
N ARG A 170 10.15 13.46 7.02
CA ARG A 170 9.34 12.32 6.56
C ARG A 170 9.54 11.10 7.45
N GLY A 171 10.74 10.92 8.01
CA GLY A 171 11.12 9.91 8.99
C GLY A 171 11.78 10.53 10.24
N VAL A 172 12.30 9.71 11.13
CA VAL A 172 13.18 10.15 12.22
C VAL A 172 14.53 10.52 11.62
N ILE A 173 14.94 11.78 11.76
CA ILE A 173 16.20 12.26 11.18
C ILE A 173 17.36 11.66 11.96
N VAL A 174 18.24 10.98 11.23
CA VAL A 174 19.43 10.34 11.81
C VAL A 174 20.71 10.80 11.11
N ASN A 175 21.85 10.64 11.80
CA ASN A 175 23.18 10.77 11.20
C ASN A 175 23.67 9.43 10.62
N GLN A 176 24.92 9.37 10.14
CA GLN A 176 25.52 8.18 9.53
C GLN A 176 25.66 6.98 10.49
N HIS A 177 25.53 7.20 11.80
CA HIS A 177 25.53 6.16 12.82
C HIS A 177 24.10 5.76 13.24
N MET A 178 23.08 6.16 12.47
CA MET A 178 21.66 5.95 12.77
C MET A 178 21.19 6.60 14.08
N GLN A 179 21.96 7.56 14.60
CA GLN A 179 21.66 8.27 15.83
C GLN A 179 20.73 9.45 15.53
N SER A 180 19.67 9.58 16.33
CA SER A 180 18.71 10.69 16.22
C SER A 180 19.26 11.99 16.84
N SER A 181 18.42 13.02 16.95
CA SER A 181 18.78 14.24 17.69
C SER A 181 19.01 14.03 19.19
N ASN A 182 18.60 12.90 19.75
CA ASN A 182 18.95 12.50 21.12
C ASN A 182 20.10 11.47 21.07
N PRO A 183 21.22 11.67 21.80
CA PRO A 183 22.40 10.81 21.70
C PRO A 183 22.19 9.37 22.19
N ASN A 184 21.10 9.12 22.91
CA ASN A 184 20.72 7.80 23.42
C ASN A 184 19.61 7.13 22.61
N ILE A 185 19.08 7.78 21.58
CA ILE A 185 17.99 7.25 20.74
C ILE A 185 18.45 7.14 19.29
N PHE A 186 18.25 5.97 18.72
CA PHE A 186 18.61 5.61 17.35
C PHE A 186 17.34 5.27 16.56
N ALA A 187 17.38 5.32 15.24
CA ALA A 187 16.29 4.85 14.40
C ALA A 187 16.82 4.07 13.21
N ILE A 188 16.19 2.94 12.88
CA ILE A 188 16.63 2.03 11.81
C ILE A 188 15.46 1.59 10.94
N GLY A 189 15.76 1.16 9.71
CA GLY A 189 14.75 0.69 8.75
C GLY A 189 13.91 1.84 8.17
N GLU A 190 12.68 1.53 7.78
CA GLU A 190 11.79 2.47 7.08
C GLU A 190 11.43 3.75 7.87
N ILE A 191 11.57 3.72 9.20
CA ILE A 191 11.34 4.93 10.00
C ILE A 191 12.48 5.95 9.86
N ALA A 192 13.69 5.51 9.53
CA ALA A 192 14.87 6.37 9.52
C ALA A 192 14.93 7.23 8.25
N GLU A 193 15.23 8.52 8.45
CA GLU A 193 15.52 9.49 7.40
C GLU A 193 16.98 9.93 7.53
N PHE A 194 17.78 9.63 6.52
CA PHE A 194 19.20 10.00 6.46
C PHE A 194 19.43 10.87 5.23
N ASN A 195 20.05 12.04 5.39
CA ASN A 195 20.30 12.99 4.29
C ASN A 195 19.04 13.28 3.43
N ASN A 196 17.90 13.52 4.09
CA ASN A 196 16.60 13.76 3.46
C ASN A 196 16.06 12.58 2.60
N GLN A 197 16.61 11.38 2.77
CA GLN A 197 16.23 10.17 2.05
C GLN A 197 15.73 9.08 3.01
N LEU A 198 14.78 8.27 2.53
CA LEU A 198 14.25 7.10 3.22
C LEU A 198 14.75 5.85 2.49
N PHE A 199 15.45 4.96 3.18
CA PHE A 199 16.14 3.80 2.58
C PHE A 199 15.42 2.46 2.78
N GLY A 200 14.33 2.43 3.56
CA GLY A 200 13.64 1.18 3.92
C GLY A 200 12.50 0.74 2.99
N ILE A 201 12.15 1.52 1.97
CA ILE A 201 11.16 1.13 0.95
C ILE A 201 11.89 0.56 -0.27
N THR A 202 11.22 -0.25 -1.10
CA THR A 202 11.78 -0.74 -2.37
C THR A 202 12.43 0.42 -3.11
N SER A 203 13.75 0.33 -3.28
CA SER A 203 14.56 1.38 -3.86
C SER A 203 14.01 1.75 -5.23
N ALA A 204 13.76 3.05 -5.39
CA ALA A 204 13.44 3.72 -6.63
C ALA A 204 14.67 4.50 -7.09
#